data_AF-A0A1Q6ZQP3-F1
#
_entry.id   AF-A0A1Q6ZQP3-F1
#
_cell.length_a   1.000
_cell.length_b   1.000
_cell.length_c   1.000
_cell.angle_alpha   90.00
_cell.angle_beta   90.00
_cell.angle_gamma   90.00
#
_symmetry.space_group_name_H-M   'P 1'
#
loop_
_entity.id
_entity.type
_entity.pdbx_description
1 polymer ?
#
loop_
_entity_poly.entity_id
_entity_poly.type
_entity_poly.pdbx_seq_one_letter_code
_entity_poly.pdbx_strand_id
1 'polypeptide(L)'
;MARWGLVVGSLALVAPPAARGQACVEPHYRWSEKIDTALQTRPAKPVDIATILTAWAPVSLTSRDTCAPREGREDSVFALVGWVRRVRLQESDGDWHVELTAAPATPVDSCIIVEIPAERYGAIYRGARAALASLVDTTRLGPRGDLRPPVRVRFTGAAFFDGFHQRAAPGGTLHADQHGRCNSSLRALWELHPVYGVTAPG
;
A
#
# COMPACT_ATOMS: atom_id res chain seq x y z
N MET A 1 18.50 -31.94 63.20
CA MET A 1 17.18 -31.47 62.71
C MET A 1 17.37 -30.07 62.13
N ALA A 2 17.37 -29.90 60.81
CA ALA A 2 17.45 -28.58 60.18
C ALA A 2 16.41 -28.50 59.06
N ARG A 3 15.50 -27.53 59.20
CA ARG A 3 14.31 -27.31 58.38
C ARG A 3 14.70 -26.74 57.01
N TRP A 4 14.13 -27.33 55.97
CA TRP A 4 14.09 -26.79 54.61
C TRP A 4 13.05 -25.67 54.54
N GLY A 5 13.43 -24.49 54.07
CA GLY A 5 12.53 -23.40 53.73
C GLY A 5 12.45 -23.25 52.22
N LEU A 6 11.35 -23.69 51.61
CA LEU A 6 11.02 -23.45 50.21
C LEU A 6 10.38 -22.06 50.09
N VAL A 7 11.10 -21.11 49.47
CA VAL A 7 10.54 -19.82 49.08
C VAL A 7 9.92 -19.99 47.69
N VAL A 8 8.59 -19.96 47.63
CA VAL A 8 7.84 -19.88 46.37
C VAL A 8 7.89 -18.44 45.88
N GLY A 9 8.74 -18.17 44.89
CA GLY A 9 8.80 -16.88 44.20
C GLY A 9 7.62 -16.72 43.25
N SER A 10 6.72 -15.78 43.54
CA SER A 10 5.65 -15.38 42.62
C SER A 10 6.25 -14.66 41.41
N LEU A 11 6.21 -15.29 40.23
CA LEU A 11 6.50 -14.61 38.96
C LEU A 11 5.34 -13.65 38.64
N ALA A 12 5.57 -12.36 38.86
CA ALA A 12 4.69 -11.32 38.35
C ALA A 12 4.82 -11.26 36.81
N LEU A 13 3.72 -11.60 36.11
CA LEU A 13 3.60 -11.41 34.67
C LEU A 13 3.56 -9.90 34.38
N VAL A 14 4.69 -9.36 33.93
CA VAL A 14 4.76 -7.98 33.42
C VAL A 14 4.07 -7.96 32.06
N ALA A 15 2.90 -7.30 31.98
CA ALA A 15 2.26 -7.05 30.70
C ALA A 15 3.17 -6.16 29.83
N PRO A 16 3.34 -6.46 28.54
CA PRO A 16 4.15 -5.63 27.66
C PRO A 16 3.54 -4.22 27.58
N PRO A 17 4.36 -3.15 27.62
CA PRO A 17 3.86 -1.80 27.45
C PRO A 17 3.19 -1.67 26.08
N ALA A 18 2.04 -0.99 26.04
CA ALA A 18 1.39 -0.62 24.80
C ALA A 18 2.41 0.11 23.90
N ALA A 19 2.56 -0.35 22.65
CA ALA A 19 3.48 0.23 21.69
C ALA A 19 3.25 1.74 21.60
N ARG A 20 4.25 2.52 22.01
CA ARG A 20 4.27 3.97 21.80
C ARG A 20 4.45 4.20 20.31
N GLY A 21 3.55 4.97 19.69
CA GLY A 21 3.73 5.40 18.30
C GLY A 21 5.08 6.08 18.12
N GLN A 22 5.64 6.00 16.92
CA GLN A 22 7.00 6.48 16.64
C GLN A 22 7.11 7.99 16.85
N ALA A 23 8.25 8.46 17.35
CA ALA A 23 8.51 9.87 17.66
C ALA A 23 9.13 10.63 16.47
N CYS A 24 8.52 10.50 15.30
CA CYS A 24 9.00 11.07 14.04
C CYS A 24 7.93 11.94 13.40
N VAL A 25 8.37 12.92 12.62
CA VAL A 25 7.51 13.88 11.96
C VAL A 25 7.59 13.65 10.46
N GLU A 26 6.51 13.13 9.90
CA GLU A 26 6.30 12.98 8.46
C GLU A 26 5.06 13.81 8.09
N PRO A 27 5.03 14.49 6.93
CA PRO A 27 3.87 15.28 6.52
C PRO A 27 2.64 14.41 6.19
N HIS A 28 2.88 13.13 5.85
CA HIS A 28 1.87 12.11 5.60
C HIS A 28 2.36 10.77 6.16
N TYR A 29 1.49 9.75 6.20
CA TYR A 29 1.85 8.43 6.69
C TYR A 29 3.04 7.83 5.92
N ARG A 30 4.14 7.57 6.63
CA ARG A 30 5.40 6.98 6.11
C ARG A 30 5.89 7.70 4.85
N TRP A 31 5.82 9.02 4.84
CA TRP A 31 6.00 9.82 3.63
C TRP A 31 7.38 9.63 2.99
N SER A 32 8.45 9.59 3.77
CA SER A 32 9.80 9.28 3.27
C SER A 32 9.83 7.98 2.45
N GLU A 33 9.07 6.95 2.84
CA GLU A 33 8.98 5.70 2.10
C GLU A 33 8.12 5.84 0.84
N LYS A 34 7.04 6.62 0.91
CA LYS A 34 6.12 6.88 -0.21
C LYS A 34 6.81 7.64 -1.36
N ILE A 35 7.82 8.46 -1.08
CA ILE A 35 8.58 9.21 -2.10
C ILE A 35 10.01 8.70 -2.34
N ASP A 36 10.38 7.56 -1.76
CA ASP A 36 11.72 7.01 -1.93
C ASP A 36 11.96 6.55 -3.38
N THR A 37 13.16 6.82 -3.88
CA THR A 37 13.61 6.37 -5.21
C THR A 37 14.77 5.38 -5.14
N ALA A 38 15.24 5.00 -3.94
CA ALA A 38 16.37 4.09 -3.78
C ALA A 38 16.10 2.69 -4.36
N LEU A 39 14.84 2.28 -4.45
CA LEU A 39 14.47 0.98 -5.03
C LEU A 39 14.27 1.02 -6.56
N GLN A 40 14.29 2.20 -7.21
CA GLN A 40 13.85 2.35 -8.61
C GLN A 40 14.62 1.50 -9.63
N THR A 41 15.88 1.14 -9.33
CA THR A 41 16.73 0.33 -10.21
C THR A 41 16.74 -1.15 -9.84
N ARG A 42 16.03 -1.56 -8.77
CA ARG A 42 15.96 -2.96 -8.36
C ARG A 42 15.19 -3.77 -9.42
N PRO A 43 15.60 -5.02 -9.71
CA PRO A 43 14.86 -5.88 -10.63
C PRO A 43 13.41 -6.09 -10.18
N ALA A 44 12.47 -5.84 -11.08
CA ALA A 44 11.05 -6.01 -10.81
C ALA A 44 10.63 -7.48 -10.91
N LYS A 45 9.99 -8.02 -9.87
CA LYS A 45 9.41 -9.36 -9.87
C LYS A 45 7.98 -9.30 -10.44
N PRO A 46 7.58 -10.18 -11.37
CA PRO A 46 6.19 -10.22 -11.80
C PRO A 46 5.27 -10.63 -10.64
N VAL A 47 4.10 -10.00 -10.56
CA VAL A 47 3.02 -10.39 -9.64
C VAL A 47 1.66 -10.11 -10.28
N ASP A 48 0.64 -10.84 -9.87
CA ASP A 48 -0.76 -10.60 -10.25
C ASP A 48 -1.61 -10.19 -9.04
N ILE A 49 -2.76 -9.56 -9.32
CA ILE A 49 -3.68 -9.03 -8.30
C ILE A 49 -4.22 -10.15 -7.40
N ALA A 50 -4.51 -11.34 -7.96
CA ALA A 50 -5.02 -12.45 -7.18
C ALA A 50 -4.00 -12.94 -6.13
N THR A 51 -2.72 -13.00 -6.51
CA THR A 51 -1.60 -13.34 -5.63
C THR A 51 -1.47 -12.33 -4.48
N ILE A 52 -1.59 -11.03 -4.75
CA ILE A 52 -1.60 -10.00 -3.70
C ILE A 52 -2.78 -10.25 -2.74
N LEU A 53 -3.99 -10.35 -3.29
CA LEU A 53 -5.21 -10.48 -2.48
C LEU A 53 -5.33 -11.80 -1.70
N THR A 54 -4.56 -12.84 -2.05
CA THR A 54 -4.68 -14.17 -1.40
C THR A 54 -3.42 -14.60 -0.64
N ALA A 55 -2.23 -14.26 -1.13
CA ALA A 55 -0.97 -14.78 -0.60
C ALA A 55 -0.15 -13.74 0.17
N TRP A 56 -0.33 -12.44 -0.09
CA TRP A 56 0.49 -11.41 0.57
C TRP A 56 0.05 -11.15 2.00
N ALA A 57 0.76 -11.71 2.98
CA ALA A 57 0.41 -11.58 4.40
C ALA A 57 0.27 -10.10 4.81
N PRO A 58 -0.80 -9.70 5.52
CA PRO A 58 -0.90 -8.36 6.09
C PRO A 58 0.23 -8.07 7.08
N VAL A 59 0.56 -6.79 7.25
CA VAL A 59 1.58 -6.34 8.20
C VAL A 59 0.90 -5.70 9.40
N SER A 60 1.48 -5.87 10.59
CA SER A 60 1.02 -5.20 11.82
C SER A 60 1.46 -3.73 11.87
N LEU A 61 1.15 -2.97 10.82
CA LEU A 61 1.32 -1.51 10.75
C LEU A 61 -0.04 -0.83 10.85
N THR A 62 -0.06 0.31 11.54
CA THR A 62 -1.25 1.11 11.80
C THR A 62 -0.96 2.57 11.48
N SER A 63 -1.99 3.42 11.50
CA SER A 63 -1.83 4.88 11.42
C SER A 63 -0.91 5.50 12.50
N ARG A 64 -0.46 4.76 13.52
CA ARG A 64 0.50 5.22 14.55
C ARG A 64 1.96 5.01 14.16
N ASP A 65 2.21 4.21 13.13
CA ASP A 65 3.55 3.82 12.67
C ASP A 65 4.00 4.78 11.57
N THR A 66 3.99 6.09 11.89
CA THR A 66 4.03 7.19 10.93
C THR A 66 5.33 7.31 10.15
N CYS A 67 6.41 6.67 10.57
CA CYS A 67 7.69 6.66 9.86
C CYS A 67 8.36 5.28 9.93
N ALA A 68 7.58 4.21 10.05
CA ALA A 68 8.16 2.88 10.09
C ALA A 68 8.96 2.62 8.82
N PRO A 69 10.21 2.13 8.94
CA PRO A 69 11.02 1.86 7.76
C PRO A 69 10.36 0.76 6.93
N ARG A 70 10.71 0.67 5.65
CA ARG A 70 10.40 -0.51 4.84
C ARG A 70 11.00 -1.76 5.47
N GLU A 71 10.23 -2.83 5.47
CA GLU A 71 10.71 -4.16 5.87
C GLU A 71 10.14 -5.27 4.98
N GLY A 72 10.95 -6.32 4.79
CA GLY A 72 10.51 -7.57 4.17
C GLY A 72 10.08 -7.39 2.72
N ARG A 73 8.77 -7.50 2.44
CA ARG A 73 8.28 -7.36 1.06
C ARG A 73 8.41 -5.92 0.56
N GLU A 74 8.35 -4.92 1.44
CA GLU A 74 8.45 -3.52 1.05
C GLU A 74 9.84 -3.12 0.49
N ASP A 75 10.84 -3.98 0.66
CA ASP A 75 12.16 -3.89 0.03
C ASP A 75 12.21 -4.44 -1.41
N SER A 76 11.08 -4.89 -1.96
CA SER A 76 11.01 -5.46 -3.31
C SER A 76 10.23 -4.58 -4.28
N VAL A 77 10.70 -4.56 -5.53
CA VAL A 77 10.00 -3.97 -6.67
C VAL A 77 9.24 -5.05 -7.41
N PHE A 78 8.02 -4.72 -7.82
CA PHE A 78 7.14 -5.62 -8.56
C PHE A 78 6.65 -4.99 -9.85
N ALA A 79 6.38 -5.84 -10.83
CA ALA A 79 5.67 -5.46 -12.03
C ALA A 79 4.30 -6.14 -12.05
N LEU A 80 3.25 -5.33 -12.20
CA LEU A 80 1.87 -5.73 -12.09
C LEU A 80 1.10 -5.28 -13.34
N VAL A 81 0.33 -6.20 -13.93
CA VAL A 81 -0.62 -5.87 -15.00
C VAL A 81 -2.03 -5.91 -14.42
N GLY A 82 -2.80 -4.84 -14.65
CA GLY A 82 -4.17 -4.72 -14.16
C GLY A 82 -5.03 -3.88 -15.09
N TRP A 83 -6.34 -3.91 -14.86
CA TRP A 83 -7.30 -3.06 -15.53
C TRP A 83 -7.57 -1.82 -14.68
N VAL A 84 -7.14 -0.65 -15.16
CA VAL A 84 -7.43 0.65 -14.57
C VAL A 84 -8.92 0.89 -14.60
N ARG A 85 -9.53 0.98 -13.42
CA ARG A 85 -10.95 1.26 -13.22
C ARG A 85 -11.18 2.69 -12.79
N ARG A 86 -10.20 3.27 -12.10
CA ARG A 86 -10.32 4.59 -11.49
C ARG A 86 -8.95 5.24 -11.38
N VAL A 87 -8.91 6.54 -11.63
CA VAL A 87 -7.75 7.40 -11.39
C VAL A 87 -8.22 8.62 -10.62
N ARG A 88 -7.66 8.88 -9.44
CA ARG A 88 -7.84 10.13 -8.71
C ARG A 88 -6.55 10.93 -8.82
N LEU A 89 -6.64 12.10 -9.46
CA LEU A 89 -5.49 12.94 -9.79
C LEU A 89 -5.14 13.96 -8.71
N GLN A 90 -5.97 14.05 -7.66
CA GLN A 90 -5.88 15.06 -6.60
C GLN A 90 -6.20 14.40 -5.25
N GLU A 91 -5.27 13.59 -4.75
CA GLU A 91 -5.25 13.21 -3.33
C GLU A 91 -4.61 14.32 -2.49
N SER A 92 -4.83 14.29 -1.18
CA SER A 92 -4.37 15.34 -0.26
C SER A 92 -2.83 15.43 -0.14
N ASP A 93 -2.11 14.35 -0.43
CA ASP A 93 -0.65 14.28 -0.50
C ASP A 93 -0.11 14.68 -1.90
N GLY A 94 -1.02 14.80 -2.87
CA GLY A 94 -0.74 15.13 -4.25
C GLY A 94 -0.47 13.91 -5.14
N ASP A 95 -0.64 12.70 -4.62
CA ASP A 95 -0.39 11.47 -5.36
C ASP A 95 -1.50 11.16 -6.36
N TRP A 96 -1.16 10.41 -7.40
CA TRP A 96 -2.15 9.85 -8.32
C TRP A 96 -2.51 8.47 -7.84
N HIS A 97 -3.72 8.34 -7.32
CA HIS A 97 -4.26 7.09 -6.79
C HIS A 97 -5.01 6.34 -7.88
N VAL A 98 -4.59 5.10 -8.15
CA VAL A 98 -5.12 4.29 -9.25
C VAL A 98 -5.65 2.96 -8.73
N GLU A 99 -6.95 2.70 -8.92
CA GLU A 99 -7.58 1.44 -8.56
C GLU A 99 -7.53 0.46 -9.76
N LEU A 100 -6.99 -0.74 -9.54
CA LEU A 100 -6.77 -1.77 -10.55
C LEU A 100 -7.49 -3.07 -10.22
N THR A 101 -8.19 -3.66 -11.20
CA THR A 101 -8.78 -5.01 -11.07
C THR A 101 -8.10 -6.05 -11.95
N ALA A 102 -8.19 -7.33 -11.58
CA ALA A 102 -7.56 -8.44 -12.31
C ALA A 102 -8.11 -8.62 -13.73
N ALA A 103 -9.43 -8.40 -13.90
CA ALA A 103 -10.13 -8.46 -15.17
C ALA A 103 -11.06 -7.24 -15.32
N PRO A 104 -11.53 -6.91 -16.54
CA PRO A 104 -12.37 -5.74 -16.75
C PRO A 104 -13.75 -5.89 -16.12
N ALA A 105 -14.21 -7.11 -15.85
CA ALA A 105 -15.50 -7.40 -15.22
C ALA A 105 -15.38 -7.79 -13.74
N THR A 106 -14.18 -7.84 -13.18
CA THR A 106 -13.97 -8.12 -11.74
C THR A 106 -14.70 -7.08 -10.89
N PRO A 107 -15.32 -7.47 -9.76
CA PRO A 107 -15.93 -6.53 -8.81
C PRO A 107 -14.97 -5.40 -8.42
N VAL A 108 -15.49 -4.18 -8.30
CA VAL A 108 -14.68 -2.97 -8.07
C VAL A 108 -14.03 -2.91 -6.69
N ASP A 109 -14.46 -3.74 -5.75
CA ASP A 109 -13.87 -3.88 -4.41
C ASP A 109 -12.75 -4.93 -4.36
N SER A 110 -12.70 -5.82 -5.35
CA SER A 110 -11.67 -6.84 -5.56
C SER A 110 -10.50 -6.25 -6.37
N CYS A 111 -10.00 -5.10 -5.89
CA CYS A 111 -8.93 -4.34 -6.50
C CYS A 111 -7.72 -4.21 -5.56
N ILE A 112 -6.62 -3.73 -6.14
CA ILE A 112 -5.49 -3.16 -5.40
C ILE A 112 -5.30 -1.71 -5.85
N ILE A 113 -4.51 -0.97 -5.08
CA ILE A 113 -4.13 0.40 -5.42
C ILE A 113 -2.66 0.46 -5.85
N VAL A 114 -2.38 1.35 -6.78
CA VAL A 114 -1.02 1.83 -7.04
C VAL A 114 -1.02 3.35 -6.99
N GLU A 115 0.04 3.93 -6.47
CA GLU A 115 0.16 5.38 -6.30
C GLU A 115 1.43 5.90 -6.96
N ILE A 116 1.28 6.98 -7.74
CA ILE A 116 2.39 7.68 -8.38
C ILE A 116 2.61 9.00 -7.64
N PRO A 117 3.76 9.20 -6.97
CA PRO A 117 4.03 10.45 -6.27
C PRO A 117 3.98 11.68 -7.16
N ALA A 118 3.85 12.85 -6.53
CA ALA A 118 3.90 14.12 -7.25
C ALA A 118 5.24 14.34 -7.97
N GLU A 119 5.18 14.96 -9.14
CA GLU A 119 6.35 15.19 -10.02
C GLU A 119 7.46 16.01 -9.36
N ARG A 120 7.10 16.84 -8.36
CA ARG A 120 8.05 17.62 -7.56
C ARG A 120 9.07 16.75 -6.82
N TYR A 121 8.79 15.47 -6.63
CA TYR A 121 9.66 14.52 -5.92
C TYR A 121 10.60 13.75 -6.84
N GLY A 122 10.48 13.89 -8.17
CA GLY A 122 11.44 13.26 -9.07
C GLY A 122 11.00 13.19 -10.52
N ALA A 123 11.99 13.22 -11.42
CA ALA A 123 11.78 13.03 -12.85
C ALA A 123 11.16 11.66 -13.18
N ILE A 124 11.43 10.65 -12.36
CA ILE A 124 10.84 9.31 -12.51
C ILE A 124 9.32 9.34 -12.35
N TYR A 125 8.79 10.08 -11.38
CA TYR A 125 7.35 10.19 -11.16
C TYR A 125 6.67 11.02 -12.25
N ARG A 126 7.32 12.08 -12.74
CA ARG A 126 6.86 12.80 -13.94
C ARG A 126 6.75 11.86 -15.14
N GLY A 127 7.76 11.02 -15.36
CA GLY A 127 7.76 10.02 -16.42
C GLY A 127 6.60 9.02 -16.27
N ALA A 128 6.41 8.48 -15.06
CA ALA A 128 5.33 7.55 -14.76
C ALA A 128 3.93 8.17 -14.97
N ARG A 129 3.71 9.41 -14.52
CA ARG A 129 2.44 10.14 -14.72
C ARG A 129 2.17 10.41 -16.20
N ALA A 130 3.18 10.90 -16.93
CA ALA A 130 3.05 11.14 -18.37
C ALA A 130 2.74 9.84 -19.13
N ALA A 131 3.41 8.75 -18.78
CA ALA A 131 3.16 7.44 -19.39
C ALA A 131 1.74 6.93 -19.08
N LEU A 132 1.25 7.06 -17.84
CA LEU A 132 -0.15 6.72 -17.53
C LEU A 132 -1.13 7.60 -18.33
N ALA A 133 -0.89 8.91 -18.40
CA ALA A 133 -1.74 9.84 -19.13
C ALA A 133 -1.75 9.60 -20.65
N SER A 134 -0.71 8.95 -21.22
CA SER A 134 -0.71 8.52 -22.62
C SER A 134 -1.53 7.25 -22.89
N LEU A 135 -1.79 6.44 -21.86
CA LEU A 135 -2.54 5.18 -21.97
C LEU A 135 -3.99 5.33 -21.54
N VAL A 136 -4.24 6.23 -20.59
CA VAL A 136 -5.54 6.53 -20.02
C VAL A 136 -5.88 7.99 -20.28
N ASP A 137 -7.02 8.23 -20.93
CA ASP A 137 -7.52 9.60 -21.13
C ASP A 137 -7.99 10.19 -19.79
N THR A 138 -7.04 10.81 -19.08
CA THR A 138 -7.24 11.45 -17.78
C THR A 138 -8.14 12.70 -17.86
N THR A 139 -8.46 13.19 -19.06
CA THR A 139 -9.35 14.35 -19.27
C THR A 139 -10.84 13.96 -19.32
N ARG A 140 -11.14 12.66 -19.46
CA ARG A 140 -12.50 12.11 -19.59
C ARG A 140 -12.93 11.22 -18.43
N LEU A 141 -12.26 11.35 -17.28
CA LEU A 141 -12.63 10.62 -16.09
C LEU A 141 -14.02 11.06 -15.61
N GLY A 142 -14.82 10.10 -15.11
CA GLY A 142 -16.08 10.43 -14.46
C GLY A 142 -15.88 11.28 -13.20
N PRO A 143 -16.94 11.83 -12.59
CA PRO A 143 -16.83 12.75 -11.44
C PRO A 143 -16.07 12.20 -10.23
N ARG A 144 -15.99 10.88 -10.11
CA ARG A 144 -15.24 10.18 -9.04
C ARG A 144 -13.86 9.69 -9.48
N GLY A 145 -13.41 10.01 -10.70
CA GLY A 145 -12.20 9.44 -11.30
C GLY A 145 -12.43 8.13 -12.06
N ASP A 146 -13.68 7.71 -12.24
CA ASP A 146 -14.03 6.42 -12.86
C ASP A 146 -13.66 6.41 -14.35
N LEU A 147 -13.04 5.32 -14.80
CA LEU A 147 -12.68 5.08 -16.19
C LEU A 147 -13.64 4.06 -16.83
N ARG A 148 -14.24 4.42 -17.97
CA ARG A 148 -15.17 3.56 -18.71
C ARG A 148 -14.92 3.70 -20.22
N PRO A 149 -14.53 2.62 -20.94
CA PRO A 149 -14.21 1.29 -20.43
C PRO A 149 -12.89 1.26 -19.64
N PRO A 150 -12.65 0.23 -18.81
CA PRO A 150 -11.35 0.03 -18.15
C PRO A 150 -10.23 -0.15 -19.15
N VAL A 151 -9.02 0.29 -18.80
CA VAL A 151 -7.83 0.18 -19.66
C VAL A 151 -6.80 -0.73 -19.01
N ARG A 152 -6.26 -1.69 -19.77
CA ARG A 152 -5.22 -2.60 -19.28
C ARG A 152 -3.87 -1.89 -19.32
N VAL A 153 -3.16 -1.86 -18.20
CA VAL A 153 -1.88 -1.14 -18.03
C VAL A 153 -0.91 -2.00 -17.21
N ARG A 154 0.40 -1.86 -17.46
CA ARG A 154 1.47 -2.43 -16.63
C ARG A 154 2.09 -1.33 -15.77
N PHE A 155 2.18 -1.59 -14.47
CA PHE A 155 2.85 -0.76 -13.48
C PHE A 155 4.10 -1.45 -12.95
N THR A 156 5.12 -0.67 -12.59
CA THR A 156 6.31 -1.13 -11.88
C THR A 156 6.54 -0.22 -10.69
N GLY A 157 6.63 -0.76 -9.48
CA GLY A 157 6.75 0.01 -8.25
C GLY A 157 7.18 -0.83 -7.06
N ALA A 158 7.55 -0.17 -5.96
CA ALA A 158 7.87 -0.84 -4.71
C ALA A 158 6.59 -1.35 -4.04
N ALA A 159 6.61 -2.54 -3.42
CA ALA A 159 5.51 -2.92 -2.55
C ALA A 159 5.43 -1.98 -1.35
N PHE A 160 4.21 -1.67 -0.91
CA PHE A 160 3.96 -0.87 0.28
C PHE A 160 2.70 -1.36 0.96
N PHE A 161 2.73 -1.51 2.28
CA PHE A 161 1.55 -1.84 3.07
C PHE A 161 1.01 -0.56 3.70
N ASP A 162 -0.15 -0.09 3.24
CA ASP A 162 -0.75 1.13 3.78
C ASP A 162 -1.52 0.86 5.07
N GLY A 163 -0.75 0.72 6.15
CA GLY A 163 -1.26 0.54 7.51
C GLY A 163 -2.08 1.72 8.04
N PHE A 164 -2.07 2.89 7.38
CA PHE A 164 -2.94 4.01 7.77
C PHE A 164 -4.42 3.60 7.77
N HIS A 165 -4.78 2.73 6.82
CA HIS A 165 -6.11 2.22 6.57
C HIS A 165 -6.45 0.95 7.36
N GLN A 166 -5.54 0.45 8.19
CA GLN A 166 -5.80 -0.68 9.07
C GLN A 166 -6.51 -0.22 10.35
N ARG A 167 -7.72 -0.72 10.59
CA ARG A 167 -8.54 -0.39 11.76
C ARG A 167 -8.89 -1.63 12.57
N ALA A 168 -9.01 -1.46 13.88
CA ALA A 168 -9.56 -2.47 14.77
C ALA A 168 -11.06 -2.26 14.95
N ALA A 169 -11.85 -3.31 14.70
CA ALA A 169 -13.26 -3.35 15.03
C ALA A 169 -13.46 -3.55 16.55
N PRO A 170 -14.67 -3.27 17.09
CA PRO A 170 -15.03 -3.73 18.43
C PRO A 170 -14.76 -5.24 18.57
N GLY A 171 -13.94 -5.64 19.55
CA GLY A 171 -13.47 -7.02 19.70
C GLY A 171 -12.08 -7.31 19.14
N GLY A 172 -11.40 -6.33 18.54
CA GLY A 172 -9.97 -6.40 18.19
C GLY A 172 -9.66 -6.97 16.81
N THR A 173 -10.66 -7.43 16.05
CA THR A 173 -10.48 -7.90 14.68
C THR A 173 -10.05 -6.75 13.76
N LEU A 174 -8.95 -6.94 13.04
CA LEU A 174 -8.43 -5.96 12.09
C LEU A 174 -9.16 -6.04 10.74
N HIS A 175 -9.41 -4.88 10.14
CA HIS A 175 -10.00 -4.75 8.79
C HIS A 175 -9.42 -3.53 8.05
N ALA A 176 -9.59 -3.53 6.73
CA ALA A 176 -9.26 -2.40 5.87
C ALA A 176 -10.41 -1.39 5.89
N ASP A 177 -10.07 -0.10 5.98
CA ASP A 177 -11.03 1.01 5.97
C ASP A 177 -10.50 2.20 5.17
N GLN A 178 -11.39 2.84 4.41
CA GLN A 178 -11.09 4.06 3.62
C GLN A 178 -9.96 3.91 2.58
N HIS A 179 -9.64 2.69 2.15
CA HIS A 179 -8.57 2.42 1.17
C HIS A 179 -9.11 2.43 -0.27
N GLY A 180 -9.60 3.59 -0.71
CA GLY A 180 -10.36 3.70 -1.96
C GLY A 180 -11.59 2.79 -1.95
N ARG A 181 -11.89 2.13 -3.07
CA ARG A 181 -12.89 1.05 -3.13
C ARG A 181 -12.32 -0.33 -2.79
N CYS A 182 -11.01 -0.47 -2.69
CA CYS A 182 -10.29 -1.74 -2.53
C CYS A 182 -10.33 -2.27 -1.10
N ASN A 183 -11.50 -2.30 -0.43
CA ASN A 183 -11.62 -2.74 0.97
C ASN A 183 -12.02 -4.22 1.10
N SER A 184 -11.73 -5.06 0.10
CA SER A 184 -12.15 -6.47 0.10
C SER A 184 -11.49 -7.32 1.19
N SER A 185 -10.31 -6.92 1.69
CA SER A 185 -9.61 -7.59 2.79
C SER A 185 -8.45 -6.73 3.32
N LEU A 186 -7.84 -7.12 4.45
CA LEU A 186 -6.56 -6.54 4.89
C LEU A 186 -5.43 -6.67 3.86
N ARG A 187 -5.50 -7.66 2.97
CA ARG A 187 -4.48 -7.86 1.93
C ARG A 187 -4.61 -6.83 0.81
N ALA A 188 -5.77 -6.18 0.68
CA ALA A 188 -5.95 -5.11 -0.29
C ALA A 188 -5.25 -3.81 0.12
N LEU A 189 -4.80 -3.69 1.39
CA LEU A 189 -3.91 -2.62 1.87
C LEU A 189 -2.48 -2.72 1.30
N TRP A 190 -2.14 -3.82 0.63
CA TRP A 190 -0.92 -3.88 -0.17
C TRP A 190 -1.09 -3.12 -1.47
N GLU A 191 -0.13 -2.25 -1.75
CA GLU A 191 -0.07 -1.39 -2.92
C GLU A 191 1.27 -1.56 -3.65
N LEU A 192 1.34 -0.98 -4.86
CA LEU A 192 2.62 -0.49 -5.37
C LEU A 192 2.74 1.02 -5.11
N HIS A 193 3.59 1.39 -4.15
CA HIS A 193 3.89 2.77 -3.80
C HIS A 193 5.36 2.90 -3.35
N PRO A 194 6.19 3.72 -4.02
CA PRO A 194 5.85 4.47 -5.22
C PRO A 194 5.91 3.63 -6.48
N VAL A 195 5.13 4.04 -7.48
CA VAL A 195 5.28 3.60 -8.86
C VAL A 195 6.46 4.33 -9.51
N TYR A 196 7.37 3.54 -10.06
CA TYR A 196 8.57 3.98 -10.80
C TYR A 196 8.36 3.99 -12.31
N GLY A 197 7.44 3.18 -12.83
CA GLY A 197 7.24 3.04 -14.27
C GLY A 197 5.85 2.58 -14.66
N VAL A 198 5.39 3.05 -15.82
CA VAL A 198 4.10 2.69 -16.42
C VAL A 198 4.33 2.40 -17.90
N THR A 199 3.77 1.31 -18.41
CA THR A 199 3.86 0.94 -19.83
C THR A 199 2.56 0.32 -20.32
N ALA A 200 2.40 0.25 -21.65
CA ALA A 200 1.41 -0.64 -22.25
C ALA A 200 1.65 -2.08 -21.75
N PRO A 201 0.58 -2.89 -21.60
CA PRO A 201 0.73 -4.30 -21.32
C PRO A 201 1.34 -4.95 -22.57
N GLY A 202 2.48 -5.62 -22.39
CA GLY A 202 3.06 -6.46 -23.45
C GLY A 202 2.15 -7.61 -23.86
#